data_AF-W2LM51-F1
#
_entry.id   AF-W2LM51-F1
#
_cell.length_a   1.000
_cell.length_b   1.000
_cell.length_c   1.000
_cell.angle_alpha   90.00
_cell.angle_beta   90.00
_cell.angle_gamma   90.00
#
_symmetry.space_group_name_H-M   'P 1'
#
loop_
_entity.id
_entity.type
_entity.pdbx_description
1 polymer ?
#
loop_
_entity_poly.entity_id
_entity_poly.type
_entity_poly.pdbx_seq_one_letter_code
_entity_poly.pdbx_strand_id
1 'polypeptide(L)'
;MTLQEKLMQTSSENLEQRRTSWTFIRSLLWKNWLIKNRQPAATACEVLVPTFFILLLGILKLLTTTVDVPAGWSDDADNTAGTRYNLFQPTGRNIEWVDADLPKFALHESTMTGLMLKLARQSIDDGLRLEELSASDLTACRTGVLAGGLVDTNTSSPFSVPTECSGKVVPYKIGIAPDNAFTRNYFAEAMEMWYPRLDLLNSTTETLTIPSFKESIQFFDTNDALTDYVKSDTYGDNFDNPKIYAAIVFDSA
;
A
#
# COMPACT_ATOMS: atom_id res chain seq x y z
N MET A 1 38.05 -58.05 52.15
CA MET A 1 37.27 -56.80 52.22
C MET A 1 35.98 -57.02 51.45
N THR A 2 34.83 -57.04 52.14
CA THR A 2 33.52 -57.33 51.53
C THR A 2 33.03 -56.12 50.73
N LEU A 3 32.13 -56.33 49.76
CA LEU A 3 31.61 -55.27 48.89
C LEU A 3 30.94 -54.15 49.70
N GLN A 4 30.35 -54.48 50.85
CA GLN A 4 29.79 -53.52 51.81
C GLN A 4 30.85 -52.62 52.45
N GLU A 5 32.04 -53.14 52.79
CA GLU A 5 33.12 -52.33 53.35
C GLU A 5 33.65 -51.31 52.33
N LYS A 6 33.77 -51.69 51.05
CA LYS A 6 34.19 -50.76 49.97
C LYS A 6 33.17 -49.65 49.70
N LEU A 7 31.87 -49.95 49.78
CA LEU A 7 30.81 -48.95 49.62
C LEU A 7 30.73 -48.01 50.83
N MET A 8 30.93 -48.51 52.05
CA MET A 8 31.00 -47.65 53.23
C MET A 8 32.22 -46.73 53.21
N GLN A 9 33.39 -47.22 52.78
CA GLN A 9 34.62 -46.43 52.70
C GLN A 9 34.56 -45.32 51.64
N THR A 10 33.99 -45.61 50.46
CA THR A 10 33.80 -44.58 49.42
C THR A 10 32.74 -43.55 49.82
N SER A 11 31.67 -43.96 50.51
CA SER A 11 30.67 -43.04 51.08
C SER A 11 31.27 -42.11 52.13
N SER A 12 32.07 -42.64 53.06
CA SER A 12 32.72 -41.84 54.10
C SER A 12 33.76 -40.88 53.52
N GLU A 13 34.58 -41.31 52.55
CA GLU A 13 35.53 -40.42 51.85
C GLU A 13 34.83 -39.27 51.10
N ASN A 14 33.71 -39.54 50.42
CA ASN A 14 32.90 -38.50 49.77
C ASN A 14 32.26 -37.54 50.79
N LEU A 15 31.84 -38.03 51.95
CA LEU A 15 31.29 -37.20 53.02
C LEU A 15 32.37 -36.34 53.68
N GLU A 16 33.58 -36.86 53.90
CA GLU A 16 34.71 -36.10 54.41
C GLU A 16 35.20 -35.04 53.39
N GLN A 17 35.23 -35.37 52.09
CA GLN A 17 35.51 -34.41 51.03
C GLN A 17 34.43 -33.32 50.91
N ARG A 18 33.15 -33.65 51.12
CA ARG A 18 32.05 -32.67 51.19
C ARG A 18 32.15 -31.80 52.45
N ARG A 19 32.50 -32.38 53.60
CA ARG A 19 32.71 -31.64 54.86
C ARG A 19 33.83 -30.62 54.69
N THR A 20 34.96 -31.01 54.10
CA THR A 20 36.10 -30.12 53.83
C THR A 20 35.78 -29.06 52.77
N SER A 21 35.01 -29.40 51.73
CA SER A 21 34.53 -28.42 50.74
C SER A 21 33.55 -27.42 51.34
N TRP A 22 32.65 -27.87 52.24
CA TRP A 22 31.69 -26.99 52.90
C TRP A 22 32.34 -26.07 53.92
N THR A 23 33.32 -26.55 54.69
CA THR A 23 34.11 -25.68 55.59
C THR A 23 34.90 -24.64 54.81
N PHE A 24 35.46 -25.02 53.65
CA PHE A 24 36.13 -24.10 52.73
C PHE A 24 35.17 -23.05 52.15
N ILE A 25 34.01 -23.45 51.61
CA ILE A 25 32.97 -22.54 51.11
C ILE A 25 32.48 -21.60 52.21
N ARG A 26 32.25 -22.12 53.42
CA ARG A 26 31.84 -21.32 54.58
C ARG A 26 32.90 -20.28 54.93
N SER A 27 34.19 -20.63 54.87
CA SER A 27 35.27 -19.68 55.11
C SER A 27 35.34 -18.59 54.03
N LEU A 28 35.09 -18.92 52.77
CA LEU A 28 35.04 -17.97 51.66
C LEU A 28 33.82 -17.04 51.76
N LEU A 29 32.64 -17.56 52.09
CA LEU A 29 31.44 -16.77 52.32
C LEU A 29 31.61 -15.84 53.54
N TRP A 30 32.23 -16.33 54.62
CA TRP A 30 32.54 -15.51 55.78
C TRP A 30 33.52 -14.39 55.44
N LYS A 31 34.57 -14.69 54.65
CA LYS A 31 35.51 -13.69 54.14
C LYS A 31 34.79 -12.63 53.29
N ASN A 32 33.95 -13.04 52.34
CA ASN A 32 33.18 -12.14 51.49
C ASN A 32 32.19 -11.28 52.30
N TRP A 33 31.56 -11.87 53.31
CA TRP A 33 30.67 -11.16 54.23
C TRP A 33 31.44 -10.10 55.04
N LEU A 34 32.62 -10.44 55.54
CA LEU A 34 33.47 -9.53 56.31
C LEU A 34 34.00 -8.37 55.45
N ILE A 35 34.26 -8.62 54.16
CA ILE A 35 34.60 -7.58 53.17
C ILE A 35 33.40 -6.64 52.97
N LYS A 36 32.19 -7.17 52.75
CA LYS A 36 30.97 -6.34 52.60
C LYS A 36 30.66 -5.51 53.86
N ASN A 37 30.86 -6.06 55.05
CA ASN A 37 30.63 -5.36 56.32
C ASN A 37 31.65 -4.24 56.59
N ARG A 38 32.89 -4.38 56.10
CA ARG A 38 33.95 -3.36 56.23
C ARG A 38 33.80 -2.21 55.23
N GLN A 39 33.05 -2.39 54.16
CA GLN A 39 32.78 -1.36 53.15
C GLN A 39 31.27 -1.10 53.06
N PRO A 40 30.66 -0.55 54.12
CA PRO A 40 29.21 -0.34 54.16
C PRO A 40 28.72 0.58 53.03
N ALA A 41 29.54 1.55 52.61
CA ALA A 41 29.22 2.44 51.49
C ALA A 41 29.11 1.71 50.15
N ALA A 42 30.02 0.78 49.85
CA ALA A 42 30.00 0.01 48.61
C ALA A 42 28.82 -0.97 48.59
N THR A 43 28.58 -1.66 49.71
CA THR A 43 27.42 -2.56 49.88
C THR A 43 26.10 -1.80 49.80
N ALA A 44 26.04 -0.58 50.35
CA ALA A 44 24.87 0.29 50.21
C ALA A 44 24.66 0.70 48.75
N CYS A 45 25.71 1.08 48.01
CA CYS A 45 25.59 1.43 46.59
C CYS A 45 25.15 0.24 45.72
N GLU A 46 25.61 -0.98 46.01
CA GLU A 46 25.21 -2.21 45.31
C GLU A 46 23.70 -2.46 45.37
N VAL A 47 23.03 -2.01 46.43
CA VAL A 47 21.57 -2.13 46.60
C VAL A 47 20.84 -0.85 46.18
N LEU A 48 21.36 0.32 46.54
CA LEU A 48 20.73 1.61 46.30
C LEU A 48 20.72 2.01 44.83
N VAL A 49 21.76 1.67 44.06
CA VAL A 49 21.82 2.03 42.64
C VAL A 49 20.78 1.27 41.81
N PRO A 50 20.66 -0.07 41.87
CA PRO A 50 19.60 -0.78 41.15
C PRO A 50 18.20 -0.37 41.60
N THR A 51 17.99 -0.18 42.91
CA THR A 51 16.69 0.25 43.43
C THR A 51 16.33 1.67 42.98
N PHE A 52 17.29 2.59 42.95
CA PHE A 52 17.10 3.92 42.37
C PHE A 52 16.69 3.85 40.90
N PHE A 53 17.36 3.05 40.08
CA PHE A 53 17.01 2.90 38.67
C PHE A 53 15.63 2.25 38.46
N ILE A 54 15.26 1.26 39.28
CA ILE A 54 13.91 0.66 39.23
C ILE A 54 12.85 1.71 39.57
N LEU A 55 13.07 2.51 40.62
CA LEU A 55 12.16 3.60 40.99
C LEU A 55 12.10 4.68 39.92
N LEU A 56 13.24 5.08 39.36
CA LEU A 56 13.33 6.06 38.29
C LEU A 56 12.56 5.60 37.05
N LEU A 57 12.78 4.37 36.59
CA LEU A 57 12.04 3.79 35.46
C LEU A 57 10.54 3.65 35.76
N GLY A 58 10.19 3.32 37.01
CA GLY A 58 8.81 3.29 37.48
C GLY A 58 8.13 4.66 37.42
N ILE A 59 8.84 5.73 37.83
CA ILE A 59 8.36 7.11 37.74
C ILE A 59 8.27 7.56 36.28
N LEU A 60 9.27 7.25 35.45
CA LEU A 60 9.24 7.55 34.02
C LEU A 60 8.06 6.86 33.32
N LYS A 61 7.70 5.65 33.75
CA LYS A 61 6.50 4.96 33.26
C LYS A 61 5.20 5.70 33.59
N LEU A 62 5.15 6.48 34.67
CA LEU A 62 3.98 7.33 34.98
C LEU A 62 3.82 8.49 33.99
N LEU A 63 4.88 8.84 33.25
CA LEU A 63 4.82 9.86 32.19
C LEU A 63 4.35 9.28 30.85
N THR A 64 4.25 7.95 30.73
CA THR A 64 3.76 7.28 29.52
C THR A 64 2.34 6.77 29.75
N THR A 65 1.44 7.04 28.81
CA THR A 65 0.09 6.48 28.81
C THR A 65 0.09 5.11 28.15
N THR A 66 -0.44 4.10 28.84
CA THR A 66 -0.75 2.82 28.20
C THR A 66 -2.04 2.96 27.41
N VAL A 67 -1.99 2.70 26.11
CA VAL A 67 -3.15 2.73 25.23
C VAL A 67 -3.67 1.29 25.08
N ASP A 68 -4.88 1.01 25.57
CA ASP A 68 -5.51 -0.29 25.40
C ASP A 68 -6.05 -0.41 23.96
N VAL A 69 -5.45 -1.31 23.17
CA VAL A 69 -5.86 -1.59 21.79
C VAL A 69 -6.86 -2.75 21.78
N PRO A 70 -8.13 -2.53 21.38
CA PRO A 70 -9.12 -3.60 21.31
C PRO A 70 -8.81 -4.61 20.19
N ALA A 71 -9.39 -5.81 20.26
CA ALA A 71 -9.26 -6.80 19.20
C ALA A 71 -9.82 -6.28 17.85
N GLY A 72 -9.02 -6.42 16.79
CA GLY A 72 -9.33 -5.94 15.44
C GLY A 72 -8.08 -5.45 14.71
N TRP A 73 -8.26 -4.81 13.56
CA TRP A 73 -7.20 -4.07 12.89
C TRP A 73 -7.08 -2.69 13.54
N SER A 74 -5.88 -2.26 13.86
CA SER A 74 -5.62 -0.96 14.50
C SER A 74 -4.58 -0.20 13.71
N ASP A 75 -4.53 1.12 13.92
CA ASP A 75 -3.52 2.01 13.36
C ASP A 75 -3.06 3.03 14.41
N ASP A 76 -2.13 3.89 14.02
CA ASP A 76 -1.54 4.96 14.82
C ASP A 76 -2.21 6.33 14.58
N ALA A 77 -3.43 6.35 14.03
CA ALA A 77 -4.13 7.61 13.73
C ALA A 77 -4.43 8.45 14.98
N ASP A 78 -4.64 7.80 16.12
CA ASP A 78 -4.79 8.45 17.42
C ASP A 78 -3.77 7.88 18.43
N ASN A 79 -2.77 8.69 18.79
CA ASN A 79 -1.74 8.31 19.75
C ASN A 79 -2.24 8.28 21.21
N THR A 80 -3.51 8.63 21.44
CA THR A 80 -4.10 8.74 22.78
C THR A 80 -5.23 7.74 23.02
N ALA A 81 -5.79 7.13 21.97
CA ALA A 81 -6.85 6.14 22.06
C ALA A 81 -6.58 4.94 21.14
N GLY A 82 -6.77 3.72 21.66
CA GLY A 82 -6.56 2.50 20.87
C GLY A 82 -7.64 2.38 19.81
N THR A 83 -7.25 2.43 18.54
CA THR A 83 -8.20 2.29 17.43
C THR A 83 -8.52 0.82 17.18
N ARG A 84 -9.74 0.54 16.73
CA ARG A 84 -10.15 -0.78 16.25
C ARG A 84 -11.02 -0.64 15.02
N TYR A 85 -10.76 -1.44 14.01
CA TYR A 85 -11.41 -1.39 12.73
C TYR A 85 -11.69 -2.79 12.20
N ASN A 86 -12.73 -2.89 11.38
CA ASN A 86 -13.00 -4.08 10.57
C ASN A 86 -11.98 -4.12 9.40
N LEU A 87 -11.56 -5.32 8.97
CA LEU A 87 -10.77 -5.51 7.75
C LEU A 87 -11.43 -4.84 6.53
N PHE A 88 -12.76 -4.93 6.45
CA PHE A 88 -13.58 -4.33 5.38
C PHE A 88 -14.12 -2.95 5.76
N GLN A 89 -13.40 -2.21 6.60
CA GLN A 89 -13.81 -0.85 6.92
C GLN A 89 -13.86 -0.02 5.62
N PRO A 90 -15.04 0.48 5.22
CA PRO A 90 -15.25 1.04 3.89
C PRO A 90 -14.60 2.41 3.71
N THR A 91 -14.18 3.07 4.78
CA THR A 91 -13.63 4.42 4.79
C THR A 91 -12.33 4.47 5.59
N GLY A 92 -11.29 5.09 5.04
CA GLY A 92 -10.06 5.34 5.80
C GLY A 92 -8.79 5.48 4.99
N ARG A 93 -8.86 5.43 3.66
CA ARG A 93 -7.76 5.82 2.78
C ARG A 93 -8.27 6.85 1.79
N ASN A 94 -7.52 7.93 1.61
CA ASN A 94 -7.77 8.90 0.54
C ASN A 94 -6.65 8.75 -0.48
N ILE A 95 -7.03 8.51 -1.73
CA ILE A 95 -6.14 8.53 -2.87
C ILE A 95 -6.60 9.72 -3.73
N GLU A 96 -5.70 10.67 -3.98
CA GLU A 96 -6.03 11.98 -4.60
C GLU A 96 -6.83 11.86 -5.91
N TRP A 97 -6.58 10.80 -6.68
CA TRP A 97 -7.23 10.53 -7.97
C TRP A 97 -8.41 9.56 -7.90
N VAL A 98 -8.94 9.28 -6.71
CA VAL A 98 -10.15 8.46 -6.52
C VAL A 98 -11.18 9.28 -5.77
N ASP A 99 -12.19 9.77 -6.51
CA ASP A 99 -13.34 10.53 -6.00
C ASP A 99 -14.38 9.60 -5.34
N ALA A 100 -13.91 8.75 -4.41
CA ALA A 100 -14.74 7.85 -3.63
C ALA A 100 -14.04 7.50 -2.31
N ASP A 101 -14.84 7.27 -1.27
CA ASP A 101 -14.35 6.74 0.00
C ASP A 101 -13.76 5.34 -0.22
N LEU A 102 -12.44 5.21 0.00
CA LEU A 102 -11.76 3.93 -0.17
C LEU A 102 -11.66 3.16 1.15
N PRO A 103 -11.77 1.82 1.07
CA PRO A 103 -11.59 0.96 2.22
C PRO A 103 -10.20 1.11 2.82
N LYS A 104 -10.14 1.09 4.15
CA LYS A 104 -8.93 1.40 4.91
C LYS A 104 -7.82 0.35 4.74
N PHE A 105 -8.21 -0.93 4.69
CA PHE A 105 -7.27 -2.07 4.69
C PHE A 105 -7.45 -3.02 3.49
N ALA A 106 -8.70 -3.26 3.07
CA ALA A 106 -9.00 -4.13 1.94
C ALA A 106 -9.13 -3.33 0.64
N LEU A 107 -8.00 -2.95 0.04
CA LEU A 107 -8.00 -2.38 -1.30
C LEU A 107 -8.27 -3.48 -2.33
N HIS A 108 -9.24 -3.25 -3.20
CA HIS A 108 -9.44 -4.04 -4.40
C HIS A 108 -8.65 -3.38 -5.53
N GLU A 109 -7.83 -4.14 -6.25
CA GLU A 109 -7.21 -3.64 -7.48
C GLU A 109 -8.32 -3.19 -8.44
N SER A 110 -8.18 -2.00 -9.02
CA SER A 110 -9.07 -1.56 -10.09
C SER A 110 -8.93 -2.55 -11.24
N THR A 111 -10.01 -3.26 -11.57
CA THR A 111 -10.05 -4.10 -12.76
C THR A 111 -9.75 -3.26 -14.00
N MET A 112 -9.21 -3.84 -15.07
CA MET A 112 -8.97 -3.10 -16.32
C MET A 112 -10.24 -2.38 -16.81
N THR A 113 -11.40 -3.04 -16.69
CA THR A 113 -12.72 -2.43 -16.90
C THR A 113 -12.95 -1.17 -16.06
N GLY A 114 -12.68 -1.24 -14.75
CA GLY A 114 -12.79 -0.09 -13.86
C GLY A 114 -11.79 1.02 -14.19
N LEU A 115 -10.57 0.65 -14.62
CA LEU A 115 -9.58 1.61 -15.10
C LEU A 115 -10.09 2.35 -16.33
N MET A 116 -10.61 1.65 -17.34
CA MET A 116 -11.13 2.28 -18.57
C MET A 116 -12.30 3.23 -18.29
N LEU A 117 -13.23 2.87 -17.40
CA LEU A 117 -14.29 3.77 -16.94
C LEU A 117 -13.73 4.99 -16.19
N LYS A 118 -12.69 4.79 -15.36
CA LYS A 118 -12.01 5.88 -14.67
C LYS A 118 -11.36 6.84 -15.67
N LEU A 119 -10.70 6.35 -16.73
CA LEU A 119 -10.08 7.20 -17.75
C LEU A 119 -11.12 8.09 -18.43
N ALA A 120 -12.29 7.55 -18.77
CA ALA A 120 -13.41 8.33 -19.31
C ALA A 120 -13.86 9.43 -18.34
N ARG A 121 -14.01 9.10 -17.05
CA ARG A 121 -14.37 10.08 -16.01
C ARG A 121 -13.33 11.18 -15.86
N GLN A 122 -12.06 10.81 -15.73
CA GLN A 122 -10.97 11.77 -15.58
C GLN A 122 -10.90 12.73 -16.78
N SER A 123 -11.26 12.26 -17.98
CA SER A 123 -11.31 13.10 -19.19
C SER A 123 -12.37 14.22 -19.11
N ILE A 124 -13.48 13.96 -18.43
CA ILE A 124 -14.51 14.98 -18.15
C ILE A 124 -14.07 15.90 -17.02
N ASP A 125 -13.54 15.33 -15.93
CA ASP A 125 -13.17 16.13 -14.75
C ASP A 125 -12.05 17.13 -15.10
N ASP A 126 -11.09 16.72 -15.93
CA ASP A 126 -10.00 17.57 -16.42
C ASP A 126 -10.29 18.21 -17.80
N GLY A 127 -11.56 18.35 -18.16
CA GLY A 127 -11.99 18.95 -19.42
C GLY A 127 -11.54 20.42 -19.53
N LEU A 128 -11.20 20.84 -20.74
CA LEU A 128 -10.71 22.16 -21.08
C LEU A 128 -11.87 23.14 -21.26
N ARG A 129 -12.09 24.07 -20.33
CA ARG A 129 -13.09 25.15 -20.46
C ARG A 129 -14.51 24.61 -20.78
N LEU A 130 -14.93 23.55 -20.07
CA LEU A 130 -16.25 22.94 -20.27
C LEU A 130 -17.40 23.91 -20.01
N GLU A 131 -17.17 24.93 -19.18
CA GLU A 131 -18.11 26.02 -18.88
C GLU A 131 -18.51 26.86 -20.11
N GLU A 132 -17.80 26.75 -21.23
CA GLU A 132 -18.12 27.44 -22.48
C GLU A 132 -19.14 26.69 -23.35
N LEU A 133 -19.39 25.43 -23.03
CA LEU A 133 -20.39 24.63 -23.73
C LEU A 133 -21.79 25.07 -23.30
N SER A 134 -22.75 24.95 -24.21
CA SER A 134 -24.15 25.13 -23.86
C SER A 134 -24.57 24.03 -22.86
N ALA A 135 -25.62 24.28 -22.07
CA ALA A 135 -26.09 23.29 -21.09
C ALA A 135 -26.50 21.95 -21.74
N SER A 136 -27.05 22.00 -22.96
CA SER A 136 -27.39 20.80 -23.73
C SER A 136 -26.14 20.06 -24.20
N ASP A 137 -25.16 20.78 -24.76
CA ASP A 137 -23.94 20.17 -25.30
C ASP A 137 -23.07 19.60 -24.19
N LEU A 138 -22.96 20.30 -23.06
CA LEU A 138 -22.26 19.79 -21.87
C LEU A 138 -22.91 18.51 -21.35
N THR A 139 -24.24 18.45 -21.33
CA THR A 139 -24.96 17.24 -20.90
C THR A 139 -24.72 16.09 -21.89
N ALA A 140 -24.87 16.34 -23.19
CA ALA A 140 -24.64 15.34 -24.23
C ALA A 140 -23.20 14.83 -24.23
N CYS A 141 -22.22 15.73 -24.09
CA CYS A 141 -20.81 15.39 -23.97
C CYS A 141 -20.53 14.51 -22.76
N ARG A 142 -21.00 14.91 -21.56
CA ARG A 142 -20.82 14.13 -20.33
C ARG A 142 -21.47 12.76 -20.44
N THR A 143 -22.71 12.69 -20.92
CA THR A 143 -23.41 11.41 -21.09
C THR A 143 -22.71 10.52 -22.12
N GLY A 144 -22.29 11.07 -23.26
CA GLY A 144 -21.59 10.32 -24.30
C GLY A 144 -20.27 9.72 -23.81
N VAL A 145 -19.45 10.49 -23.08
CA VAL A 145 -18.16 10.02 -22.56
C VAL A 145 -18.35 9.08 -21.37
N LEU A 146 -19.13 9.47 -20.36
CA LEU A 146 -19.26 8.72 -19.09
C LEU A 146 -20.14 7.48 -19.22
N ALA A 147 -21.26 7.62 -19.91
CA ALA A 147 -22.27 6.57 -20.01
C ALA A 147 -22.15 5.83 -21.34
N GLY A 148 -21.84 6.53 -22.43
CA GLY A 148 -21.65 5.93 -23.74
C GLY A 148 -20.27 5.31 -23.97
N GLY A 149 -19.26 5.61 -23.14
CA GLY A 149 -17.88 5.13 -23.35
C GLY A 149 -17.28 5.65 -24.66
N LEU A 150 -17.63 6.86 -25.08
CA LEU A 150 -17.16 7.48 -26.32
C LEU A 150 -15.84 8.21 -26.05
N VAL A 151 -14.72 7.49 -26.19
CA VAL A 151 -13.38 7.95 -25.79
C VAL A 151 -12.35 7.86 -26.92
N ASP A 152 -12.71 7.36 -28.10
CA ASP A 152 -11.78 7.18 -29.21
C ASP A 152 -11.31 8.55 -29.75
N THR A 153 -10.02 8.65 -30.09
CA THR A 153 -9.40 9.83 -30.69
C THR A 153 -9.47 9.82 -32.21
N ASN A 154 -9.89 8.71 -32.83
CA ASN A 154 -10.11 8.67 -34.26
C ASN A 154 -11.51 9.21 -34.59
N THR A 155 -11.61 10.39 -35.21
CA THR A 155 -12.90 11.01 -35.60
C THR A 155 -13.74 10.16 -36.56
N SER A 156 -13.13 9.20 -37.27
CA SER A 156 -13.85 8.28 -38.16
C SER A 156 -14.47 7.10 -37.40
N SER A 157 -14.10 6.91 -36.13
CA SER A 157 -14.65 5.86 -35.28
C SER A 157 -16.06 6.23 -34.82
N PRO A 158 -17.01 5.27 -34.85
CA PRO A 158 -18.33 5.47 -34.25
C PRO A 158 -18.26 5.67 -32.72
N PHE A 159 -17.11 5.41 -32.13
CA PHE A 159 -16.84 5.50 -30.69
C PHE A 159 -16.00 6.72 -30.31
N SER A 160 -15.84 7.65 -31.25
CA SER A 160 -15.12 8.90 -31.04
C SER A 160 -15.78 9.79 -30.00
N VAL A 161 -14.97 10.60 -29.33
CA VAL A 161 -15.48 11.61 -28.39
C VAL A 161 -16.56 12.45 -29.09
N PRO A 162 -17.73 12.67 -28.44
CA PRO A 162 -18.85 13.37 -29.06
C PRO A 162 -18.46 14.74 -29.61
N THR A 163 -19.02 15.10 -30.76
CA THR A 163 -18.82 16.43 -31.37
C THR A 163 -19.33 17.57 -30.47
N GLU A 164 -20.31 17.27 -29.63
CA GLU A 164 -20.91 18.12 -28.60
C GLU A 164 -19.88 18.52 -27.54
N CYS A 165 -18.82 17.74 -27.36
CA CYS A 165 -17.69 18.13 -26.50
C CYS A 165 -16.88 19.29 -27.11
N SER A 166 -17.04 19.62 -28.41
CA SER A 166 -16.39 20.75 -29.08
C SER A 166 -14.86 20.82 -28.89
N GLY A 167 -14.19 19.66 -28.82
CA GLY A 167 -12.74 19.57 -28.54
C GLY A 167 -12.33 20.01 -27.13
N LYS A 168 -13.29 20.23 -26.24
CA LYS A 168 -13.08 20.60 -24.82
C LYS A 168 -12.78 19.38 -23.95
N VAL A 169 -13.00 18.17 -24.44
CA VAL A 169 -12.65 16.94 -23.73
C VAL A 169 -11.48 16.28 -24.45
N VAL A 170 -10.39 16.09 -23.70
CA VAL A 170 -9.21 15.35 -24.14
C VAL A 170 -9.18 14.01 -23.43
N PRO A 171 -9.34 12.89 -24.15
CA PRO A 171 -9.43 11.59 -23.52
C PRO A 171 -8.10 11.17 -22.89
N TYR A 172 -8.17 10.53 -21.73
CA TYR A 172 -7.05 9.82 -21.13
C TYR A 172 -6.87 8.44 -21.77
N LYS A 173 -5.63 8.08 -22.09
CA LYS A 173 -5.24 6.83 -22.76
C LYS A 173 -4.15 6.09 -22.01
N ILE A 174 -4.02 4.80 -22.32
CA ILE A 174 -2.87 3.98 -21.94
C ILE A 174 -1.88 3.98 -23.12
N GLY A 175 -0.65 4.44 -22.88
CA GLY A 175 0.41 4.42 -23.88
C GLY A 175 0.95 3.00 -24.09
N ILE A 176 1.24 2.62 -25.34
CA ILE A 176 1.92 1.37 -25.67
C ILE A 176 3.14 1.68 -26.54
N ALA A 177 4.31 1.22 -26.12
CA ALA A 177 5.55 1.39 -26.85
C ALA A 177 6.43 0.12 -26.78
N PRO A 178 7.19 -0.23 -27.82
CA PRO A 178 7.14 0.35 -29.16
C PRO A 178 5.95 -0.16 -29.99
N ASP A 179 5.56 0.60 -31.00
CA ASP A 179 4.59 0.20 -32.00
C ASP A 179 5.22 -0.79 -32.98
N ASN A 180 4.85 -2.06 -32.86
CA ASN A 180 5.35 -3.12 -33.72
C ASN A 180 4.30 -4.22 -33.93
N ALA A 181 4.64 -5.21 -34.75
CA ALA A 181 3.75 -6.31 -35.07
C ALA A 181 3.30 -7.11 -33.82
N PHE A 182 4.15 -7.22 -32.80
CA PHE A 182 3.78 -7.89 -31.55
C PHE A 182 2.78 -7.06 -30.74
N THR A 183 3.05 -5.77 -30.52
CA THR A 183 2.18 -4.92 -29.70
C THR A 183 0.82 -4.69 -30.37
N ARG A 184 0.78 -4.54 -31.70
CA ARG A 184 -0.47 -4.42 -32.46
C ARG A 184 -1.23 -5.74 -32.63
N ASN A 185 -0.59 -6.74 -33.24
CA ASN A 185 -1.31 -7.91 -33.74
C ASN A 185 -1.44 -9.03 -32.70
N TYR A 186 -0.67 -8.98 -31.61
CA TYR A 186 -0.73 -9.99 -30.56
C TYR A 186 -1.25 -9.40 -29.25
N PHE A 187 -0.53 -8.43 -28.67
CA PHE A 187 -0.88 -7.90 -27.36
C PHE A 187 -2.23 -7.17 -27.37
N ALA A 188 -2.40 -6.17 -28.25
CA ALA A 188 -3.64 -5.41 -28.29
C ALA A 188 -4.84 -6.26 -28.76
N GLU A 189 -4.64 -7.22 -29.66
CA GLU A 189 -5.70 -8.18 -30.04
C GLU A 189 -6.08 -9.10 -28.88
N ALA A 190 -5.11 -9.62 -28.12
CA ALA A 190 -5.38 -10.45 -26.94
C ALA A 190 -6.13 -9.66 -25.85
N MET A 191 -5.68 -8.43 -25.60
CA MET A 191 -6.33 -7.54 -24.64
C MET A 191 -7.74 -7.15 -25.08
N GLU A 192 -7.97 -6.93 -26.38
CA GLU A 192 -9.31 -6.64 -26.92
C GLU A 192 -10.27 -7.82 -26.73
N MET A 193 -9.79 -9.07 -26.86
CA MET A 193 -10.61 -10.25 -26.58
C MET A 193 -10.99 -10.36 -25.10
N TRP A 194 -10.10 -9.94 -24.19
CA TRP A 194 -10.35 -9.98 -22.75
C TRP A 194 -11.17 -8.78 -22.25
N TYR A 195 -11.00 -7.63 -22.88
CA TYR A 195 -11.62 -6.36 -22.50
C TYR A 195 -12.27 -5.70 -23.72
N PRO A 196 -13.29 -6.36 -24.32
CA PRO A 196 -14.03 -5.78 -25.41
C PRO A 196 -14.92 -4.64 -24.90
N ARG A 197 -15.49 -3.89 -25.84
CA ARG A 197 -16.60 -2.97 -25.52
C ARG A 197 -17.75 -3.76 -24.91
N LEU A 198 -18.27 -3.32 -23.76
CA LEU A 198 -19.29 -4.04 -22.99
C LEU A 198 -20.43 -3.12 -22.57
N ASP A 199 -21.63 -3.44 -23.02
CA ASP A 199 -22.85 -2.78 -22.56
C ASP A 199 -23.31 -3.41 -21.24
N LEU A 200 -23.37 -2.60 -20.17
CA LEU A 200 -23.77 -3.02 -18.84
C LEU A 200 -25.27 -2.92 -18.60
N LEU A 201 -25.98 -2.16 -19.43
CA LEU A 201 -27.42 -2.00 -19.36
C LEU A 201 -28.08 -2.69 -20.55
N ASN A 202 -29.07 -3.52 -20.25
CA ASN A 202 -29.98 -4.06 -21.25
C ASN A 202 -31.18 -3.12 -21.38
N SER A 203 -30.94 -1.91 -21.89
CA SER A 203 -31.95 -0.86 -22.04
C SER A 203 -31.82 -0.20 -23.41
N THR A 204 -32.95 0.23 -23.96
CA THR A 204 -33.01 1.00 -25.20
C THR A 204 -33.00 2.51 -24.96
N THR A 205 -33.14 2.95 -23.70
CA THR A 205 -33.24 4.37 -23.32
C THR A 205 -32.05 4.86 -22.51
N GLU A 206 -31.31 3.95 -21.88
CA GLU A 206 -30.16 4.26 -21.03
C GLU A 206 -28.97 3.41 -21.47
N THR A 207 -27.82 4.05 -21.60
CA THR A 207 -26.58 3.39 -22.00
C THR A 207 -25.57 3.50 -20.88
N LEU A 208 -24.98 2.37 -20.48
CA LEU A 208 -23.77 2.35 -19.68
C LEU A 208 -22.83 1.36 -20.36
N THR A 209 -21.84 1.88 -21.06
CA THR A 209 -20.95 1.11 -21.90
C THR A 209 -19.52 1.30 -21.41
N ILE A 210 -18.84 0.20 -21.16
CA ILE A 210 -17.41 0.18 -20.92
C ILE A 210 -16.72 0.28 -22.29
N PRO A 211 -15.82 1.27 -22.51
CA PRO A 211 -15.05 1.32 -23.74
C PRO A 211 -14.08 0.13 -23.82
N SER A 212 -13.73 -0.26 -25.04
CA SER A 212 -12.80 -1.37 -25.24
C SER A 212 -11.36 -0.98 -24.90
N PHE A 213 -10.51 -1.98 -24.76
CA PHE A 213 -9.08 -1.73 -24.55
C PHE A 213 -8.47 -0.97 -25.73
N LYS A 214 -8.78 -1.34 -26.97
CA LYS A 214 -8.27 -0.66 -28.17
C LYS A 214 -8.72 0.80 -28.27
N GLU A 215 -9.94 1.09 -27.83
CA GLU A 215 -10.45 2.47 -27.78
C GLU A 215 -9.76 3.29 -26.68
N SER A 216 -9.12 2.65 -25.71
CA SER A 216 -8.53 3.29 -24.52
C SER A 216 -7.00 3.42 -24.59
N ILE A 217 -6.37 3.05 -25.70
CA ILE A 217 -4.90 3.03 -25.85
C ILE A 217 -4.42 4.01 -26.93
N GLN A 218 -3.14 4.37 -26.85
CA GLN A 218 -2.41 5.11 -27.87
C GLN A 218 -1.06 4.43 -28.11
N PHE A 219 -0.73 4.16 -29.37
CA PHE A 219 0.57 3.59 -29.74
C PHE A 219 1.61 4.68 -29.96
N PHE A 220 2.86 4.36 -29.62
CA PHE A 220 4.05 5.17 -29.86
C PHE A 220 5.13 4.34 -30.54
N ASP A 221 5.76 4.89 -31.58
CA ASP A 221 6.76 4.17 -32.40
C ASP A 221 7.89 3.58 -31.55
N THR A 222 8.36 4.33 -30.56
CA THR A 222 9.46 3.94 -29.67
C THR A 222 9.24 4.42 -28.24
N ASN A 223 10.04 3.88 -27.31
CA ASN A 223 10.05 4.33 -25.91
C ASN A 223 10.49 5.79 -25.77
N ASP A 224 11.41 6.22 -26.64
CA ASP A 224 11.86 7.60 -26.72
C ASP A 224 10.73 8.50 -27.24
N ALA A 225 9.99 8.09 -28.28
CA ALA A 225 8.85 8.83 -28.81
C ALA A 225 7.74 9.04 -27.76
N LEU A 226 7.44 8.02 -26.94
CA LEU A 226 6.54 8.15 -25.80
C LEU A 226 7.06 9.18 -24.79
N THR A 227 8.36 9.11 -24.45
CA THR A 227 8.99 9.99 -23.47
C THR A 227 9.00 11.44 -23.95
N ASP A 228 9.33 11.66 -25.23
CA ASP A 228 9.35 12.97 -25.86
C ASP A 228 7.94 13.55 -25.97
N TYR A 229 6.95 12.71 -26.29
CA TYR A 229 5.55 13.12 -26.31
C TYR A 229 5.07 13.63 -24.96
N VAL A 230 5.31 12.88 -23.87
CA VAL A 230 4.88 13.28 -22.52
C VAL A 230 5.59 14.55 -22.03
N LYS A 231 6.78 14.85 -22.57
CA LYS A 231 7.52 16.09 -22.29
C LYS A 231 7.17 17.25 -23.22
N SER A 232 6.38 17.00 -24.26
CA SER A 232 6.06 18.01 -25.27
C SER A 232 5.12 19.09 -24.72
N ASP A 233 5.23 20.31 -25.26
CA ASP A 233 4.32 21.41 -24.92
C ASP A 233 2.87 21.14 -25.38
N THR A 234 2.68 20.19 -26.29
CA THR A 234 1.39 19.77 -26.83
C THR A 234 0.79 18.58 -26.07
N TYR A 235 1.38 18.14 -24.97
CA TYR A 235 0.87 17.01 -24.20
C TYR A 235 -0.52 17.31 -23.61
N GLY A 236 -1.54 16.56 -24.01
CA GLY A 236 -2.87 16.67 -23.42
C GLY A 236 -3.60 17.98 -23.74
N ASP A 237 -3.14 18.72 -24.74
CA ASP A 237 -3.63 20.07 -25.08
C ASP A 237 -4.87 20.05 -25.97
N ASN A 238 -5.07 18.97 -26.73
CA ASN A 238 -6.14 18.83 -27.69
C ASN A 238 -6.49 17.35 -27.91
N PHE A 239 -7.52 17.13 -28.74
CA PHE A 239 -8.06 15.80 -29.04
C PHE A 239 -7.07 14.87 -29.75
N ASP A 240 -6.22 15.40 -30.64
CA ASP A 240 -5.20 14.64 -31.36
C ASP A 240 -4.00 14.27 -30.46
N ASN A 241 -3.81 15.02 -29.37
CA ASN A 241 -2.79 14.78 -28.37
C ASN A 241 -3.42 14.36 -27.02
N PRO A 242 -3.86 13.09 -26.88
CA PRO A 242 -4.50 12.61 -25.66
C PRO A 242 -3.57 12.60 -24.45
N LYS A 243 -4.14 12.70 -23.25
CA LYS A 243 -3.39 12.57 -22.00
C LYS A 243 -3.02 11.10 -21.78
N ILE A 244 -1.80 10.80 -21.33
CA ILE A 244 -1.36 9.43 -21.05
C ILE A 244 -1.40 9.19 -19.54
N TYR A 245 -2.32 8.34 -19.11
CA TYR A 245 -2.47 7.99 -17.69
C TYR A 245 -1.34 7.07 -17.20
N ALA A 246 -1.02 6.07 -18.01
CA ALA A 246 0.03 5.09 -17.76
C ALA A 246 0.53 4.55 -19.10
N ALA A 247 1.71 3.92 -19.11
CA ALA A 247 2.26 3.31 -20.31
C ALA A 247 2.74 1.88 -20.05
N ILE A 248 2.53 1.02 -21.04
CA ILE A 248 3.07 -0.35 -21.10
C ILE A 248 4.21 -0.33 -22.10
N VAL A 249 5.42 -0.51 -21.56
CA VAL A 249 6.66 -0.47 -22.34
C VAL A 249 7.20 -1.89 -22.47
N PHE A 250 7.35 -2.35 -23.70
CA PHE A 250 7.95 -3.65 -24.00
C PHE A 250 9.45 -3.47 -24.30
N ASP A 251 10.25 -4.37 -23.74
CA ASP A 251 11.66 -4.44 -24.10
C ASP A 251 11.79 -4.98 -25.52
N SER A 252 12.58 -4.31 -26.35
CA SER A 252 12.91 -4.77 -27.68
C SER A 252 14.01 -5.82 -27.54
N ALA A 253 13.63 -7.08 -27.37
CA ALA A 253 14.56 -8.20 -27.49
C ALA A 253 15.10 -8.33 -28.92
#